data_AF-A0AA90NGF0-F1
#
_entry.id   AF-A0AA90NGF0-F1
#
_cell.length_a   1.000
_cell.length_b   1.000
_cell.length_c   1.000
_cell.angle_alpha   90.00
_cell.angle_beta   90.00
_cell.angle_gamma   90.00
#
_symmetry.space_group_name_H-M   'P 1'
#
loop_
_entity.id
_entity.type
_entity.pdbx_description
1 polymer ?
#
loop_
_entity_poly.entity_id
_entity_poly.type
_entity_poly.pdbx_seq_one_letter_code
_entity_poly.pdbx_strand_id
1 'polypeptide(L)'
;MSECSRQRSNLKGDGYKAEWRLLNASDYGVSQLRPRVVIVAIRNYLSEQFSWPQSHGCNPLTVGELLEKKMSVIKFKPTISVVT
;
A
#
# COMPACT_ATOMS: atom_id res chain seq x y z
N MET A 1 4.79 21.21 -3.33
CA MET A 1 3.33 21.00 -3.44
C MET A 1 2.71 21.70 -4.66
N SER A 2 3.33 22.73 -5.23
CA SER A 2 2.80 23.50 -6.37
C SER A 2 2.73 22.73 -7.70
N GLU A 3 3.69 21.85 -7.98
CA GLU A 3 3.74 21.13 -9.27
C GLU A 3 2.67 20.04 -9.42
N CYS A 4 2.35 19.32 -8.34
CA CYS A 4 1.35 18.26 -8.36
C CYS A 4 -0.07 18.82 -8.60
N SER A 5 -0.35 20.03 -8.09
CA SER A 5 -1.59 20.75 -8.37
C SER A 5 -1.71 21.14 -9.85
N ARG A 6 -0.60 21.51 -10.49
CA ARG A 6 -0.57 21.88 -11.92
C ARG A 6 -0.77 20.67 -12.82
N GLN A 7 -0.20 19.51 -12.49
CA GLN A 7 -0.47 18.28 -13.25
C GLN A 7 -1.96 17.91 -13.17
N ARG A 8 -2.58 18.01 -11.99
CA ARG A 8 -4.00 17.71 -11.83
C ARG A 8 -4.91 18.60 -12.68
N SER A 9 -4.60 19.89 -12.83
CA SER A 9 -5.40 20.79 -13.67
C SER A 9 -5.31 20.44 -15.16
N ASN A 10 -4.12 20.07 -15.64
CA ASN A 10 -3.91 19.70 -17.04
C ASN A 10 -4.68 18.42 -17.38
N LEU A 11 -4.55 17.38 -16.54
CA LEU A 11 -5.27 16.11 -16.68
C LEU A 11 -6.79 16.30 -16.65
N LYS A 12 -7.29 17.24 -15.85
CA LYS A 12 -8.73 17.58 -15.80
C LYS A 12 -9.21 18.20 -17.11
N GLY A 13 -8.39 19.02 -17.76
CA GLY A 13 -8.68 19.60 -19.07
C GLY A 13 -8.79 18.55 -20.18
N ASP A 14 -7.99 17.49 -20.10
CA ASP A 14 -7.98 16.38 -21.06
C ASP A 14 -9.07 15.32 -20.80
N GLY A 15 -9.99 15.58 -19.85
CA GLY A 15 -11.09 14.66 -19.52
C GLY A 15 -10.70 13.50 -18.61
N TYR A 16 -9.60 13.61 -17.87
CA TYR A 16 -9.17 12.64 -16.87
C TYR A 16 -9.44 13.13 -15.44
N LYS A 17 -9.98 12.24 -14.61
CA LYS A 17 -10.06 12.39 -13.16
C LYS A 17 -8.77 11.86 -12.55
N ALA A 18 -7.96 12.76 -12.00
CA ALA A 18 -6.74 12.40 -11.28
C ALA A 18 -6.97 12.46 -9.76
N GLU A 19 -6.67 11.36 -9.09
CA GLU A 19 -6.70 11.19 -7.64
C GLU A 19 -5.36 10.64 -7.17
N TRP A 20 -4.98 10.97 -5.94
CA TRP A 20 -3.81 10.40 -5.31
C TRP A 20 -4.14 9.97 -3.89
N ARG A 21 -3.46 8.93 -3.42
CA ARG A 21 -3.61 8.42 -2.06
C ARG A 21 -2.27 7.92 -1.53
N LEU A 22 -2.02 8.15 -0.25
CA LEU A 22 -0.93 7.52 0.47
C LEU A 22 -1.38 6.13 0.90
N LEU A 23 -0.69 5.10 0.41
CA LEU A 23 -0.97 3.70 0.74
C LEU A 23 0.21 3.11 1.50
N ASN A 24 -0.10 2.36 2.56
CA ASN A 24 0.91 1.61 3.29
C ASN A 24 0.73 0.10 3.04
N ALA A 25 1.83 -0.61 2.80
CA ALA A 25 1.79 -2.05 2.52
C ALA A 25 1.25 -2.88 3.71
N SER A 26 1.44 -2.39 4.94
CA SER A 26 0.89 -3.03 6.15
C SER A 26 -0.63 -3.14 6.14
N ASP A 27 -1.29 -2.14 5.57
CA ASP A 27 -2.76 -2.06 5.54
C ASP A 27 -3.35 -3.07 4.53
N TYR A 28 -2.48 -3.72 3.76
CA TYR A 28 -2.82 -4.74 2.77
C TYR A 28 -2.30 -6.14 3.14
N GLY A 29 -1.96 -6.36 4.41
CA GLY A 29 -1.56 -7.69 4.91
C GLY A 29 -0.07 -8.03 4.72
N VAL A 30 0.76 -7.08 4.31
CA VAL A 30 2.21 -7.27 4.22
C VAL A 30 2.86 -6.79 5.52
N SER A 31 3.60 -7.67 6.19
CA SER A 31 4.34 -7.36 7.43
C SER A 31 5.57 -6.46 7.20
N GLN A 32 5.40 -5.34 6.48
CA GLN A 32 6.43 -4.39 6.12
C GLN A 32 5.87 -2.98 6.11
N LEU A 33 6.54 -2.05 6.79
CA LEU A 33 6.25 -0.62 6.70
C LEU A 33 6.87 -0.06 5.42
N ARG A 34 6.02 0.26 4.44
CA ARG A 34 6.44 0.87 3.18
C ARG A 34 5.37 1.83 2.66
N PRO A 35 5.33 3.07 3.16
CA PRO A 35 4.42 4.07 2.65
C PRO A 35 4.83 4.47 1.22
N ARG A 36 3.86 4.44 0.30
CA ARG A 36 4.03 4.91 -1.08
C ARG A 36 2.86 5.79 -1.47
N VAL A 37 3.14 6.86 -2.21
CA VAL A 37 2.09 7.68 -2.83
C VAL A 37 1.76 7.06 -4.18
N VAL A 38 0.49 6.76 -4.40
CA VAL A 38 -0.02 6.25 -5.68
C VAL A 38 -0.88 7.34 -6.29
N ILE A 39 -0.58 7.69 -7.54
CA ILE A 39 -1.33 8.67 -8.34
C ILE A 39 -1.99 7.90 -9.48
N VAL A 40 -3.31 8.05 -9.60
CA VAL A 40 -4.13 7.36 -10.59
C VAL A 40 -4.89 8.41 -11.38
N ALA A 41 -4.77 8.35 -12.70
CA ALA A 41 -5.49 9.21 -13.63
C ALA A 41 -6.37 8.35 -14.55
N ILE A 42 -7.68 8.50 -14.44
CA ILE A 42 -8.67 7.67 -15.14
C ILE A 42 -9.56 8.59 -15.97
N ARG A 43 -9.92 8.16 -17.19
CA ARG A 43 -10.87 8.92 -18.01
C ARG A 43 -12.22 9.03 -17.29
N ASN A 44 -12.88 10.18 -17.39
CA ASN A 44 -14.09 10.48 -16.63
C ASN A 44 -15.17 9.38 -16.70
N TYR A 45 -15.41 8.80 -17.89
CA TYR A 45 -16.43 7.74 -18.06
C TYR A 45 -16.09 6.40 -17.39
N LEU A 46 -14.81 6.12 -17.11
CA LEU A 46 -14.38 4.92 -16.37
C LEU A 46 -14.19 5.20 -14.87
N SER A 47 -14.18 6.48 -14.48
CA SER A 47 -13.86 6.87 -13.10
C SER A 47 -14.91 6.38 -12.09
N GLU A 48 -16.16 6.15 -12.51
CA GLU A 48 -17.22 5.63 -11.64
C GLU A 48 -17.06 4.14 -11.33
N GLN A 49 -16.37 3.40 -12.19
CA GLN A 49 -16.13 1.96 -12.03
C GLN A 49 -14.88 1.68 -11.18
N PHE A 50 -14.04 2.69 -10.95
CA PHE A 50 -12.83 2.55 -10.17
C PHE A 50 -13.09 2.89 -8.70
N SER A 51 -12.78 1.94 -7.83
CA SER A 51 -12.71 2.15 -6.39
C SER A 51 -11.31 1.82 -5.89
N TRP A 52 -10.83 2.60 -4.92
CA TRP A 52 -9.58 2.29 -4.25
C TRP A 52 -9.72 0.97 -3.47
N PRO A 53 -8.68 0.12 -3.47
CA PRO A 53 -8.70 -1.11 -2.69
C PRO A 53 -8.84 -0.75 -1.21
N GLN A 54 -9.83 -1.37 -0.55
CA GLN A 54 -10.03 -1.22 0.88
C GLN A 54 -8.86 -1.85 1.64
N SER A 55 -8.44 -1.19 2.72
CA SER A 55 -7.49 -1.77 3.66
C SER A 55 -8.07 -3.05 4.24
N HIS A 56 -7.27 -4.11 4.30
CA HIS A 56 -7.60 -5.27 5.10
C HIS A 56 -7.50 -4.82 6.56
N GLY A 57 -8.63 -4.57 7.22
CA GLY A 57 -8.70 -4.03 8.60
C GLY A 57 -8.15 -4.98 9.68
N CYS A 58 -7.31 -5.93 9.30
CA CYS A 58 -6.63 -6.86 10.17
C CYS A 58 -5.14 -6.50 10.19
N ASN A 59 -4.55 -6.44 11.38
CA ASN A 59 -3.10 -6.28 11.48
C ASN A 59 -2.41 -7.47 10.78
N PRO A 60 -1.39 -7.22 9.96
CA PRO A 60 -0.63 -8.30 9.33
C PRO A 60 0.07 -9.15 10.40
N LEU A 61 0.28 -10.42 10.09
CA LEU A 61 1.07 -11.33 10.93
C LEU A 61 2.43 -10.69 11.23
N THR A 62 3.02 -11.02 12.36
CA THR A 62 4.38 -10.56 12.66
C THR A 62 5.36 -11.20 11.68
N VAL A 63 6.50 -10.53 11.46
CA VAL A 63 7.57 -11.07 10.61
C VAL A 63 8.06 -12.43 11.14
N GLY A 64 8.05 -12.61 12.46
CA GLY A 64 8.39 -13.89 13.12
C GLY A 64 7.46 -15.02 12.71
N GLU A 65 6.14 -14.82 12.82
CA GLU A 65 5.13 -15.82 12.42
C GLU A 65 5.21 -16.15 10.91
N LEU A 66 5.42 -15.13 10.06
CA LEU A 66 5.54 -15.32 8.61
C LEU A 66 6.78 -16.14 8.23
N LEU A 67 7.88 -15.95 8.96
CA LEU A 67 9.15 -16.58 8.68
C LEU A 67 9.32 -17.94 9.35
N GLU A 68 8.58 -18.26 10.41
CA GLU A 68 8.66 -19.54 11.14
C GLU A 68 8.57 -20.75 10.20
N LYS A 69 7.58 -20.76 9.30
CA LYS A 69 7.40 -21.84 8.30
C LYS A 69 8.62 -22.02 7.39
N LYS A 70 9.28 -20.91 7.01
CA LYS A 70 10.48 -20.95 6.15
C LYS A 70 11.73 -21.30 6.96
N MET A 71 11.82 -20.84 8.21
CA MET A 71 12.96 -21.06 9.10
C MET A 71 13.02 -22.48 9.66
N SER A 72 11.88 -23.15 9.82
CA SER A 72 11.80 -24.57 10.20
C SER A 72 12.54 -25.48 9.21
N VAL A 73 12.46 -25.19 7.90
CA VAL A 73 13.14 -25.95 6.84
C VAL A 73 14.67 -25.84 6.95
N ILE A 74 15.18 -24.71 7.43
CA ILE A 74 16.62 -24.41 7.53
C ILE A 74 17.20 -24.67 8.93
N LYS A 75 16.45 -25.29 9.86
CA LYS A 75 16.85 -25.51 11.27
C LYS A 75 17.40 -24.24 11.94
N PHE A 76 16.88 -23.07 11.55
CA PHE A 76 17.27 -21.81 12.16
C PHE A 76 16.48 -21.64 13.46
N LYS A 77 17.18 -21.38 14.58
CA LYS A 77 16.56 -21.22 15.91
C LYS A 77 16.56 -19.72 16.28
N PRO A 78 15.52 -18.95 15.92
CA PRO A 78 15.48 -17.53 16.23
C PRO A 78 15.14 -17.36 17.72
N THR A 79 16.15 -17.10 18.55
CA THR A 79 15.93 -16.63 19.93
C THR A 79 15.56 -15.15 19.86
N ILE A 80 14.27 -14.84 19.73
CA ILE A 80 13.78 -13.46 19.85
C ILE A 80 13.34 -13.26 21.29
N SER A 81 14.26 -12.80 22.12
CA SER A 81 13.95 -12.28 23.46
C SER A 81 13.38 -10.87 23.27
N VAL A 82 12.05 -10.73 23.34
CA VAL A 82 11.42 -9.43 23.52
C VAL A 82 11.67 -9.04 24.97
N VAL A 83 12.71 -8.24 25.21
CA VAL A 83 12.92 -7.58 26.50
C VAL A 83 11.97 -6.38 26.51
N THR A 84 10.89 -6.49 27.29
CA THR A 84 9.98 -5.38 27.62
C THR A 84 10.68 -4.30 28.41
#